data_AF-A0AAE0E2E7-F1
#
_entry.id   AF-A0AAE0E2E7-F1
#
_cell.length_a   1.000
_cell.length_b   1.000
_cell.length_c   1.000
_cell.angle_alpha   90.00
_cell.angle_beta   90.00
_cell.angle_gamma   90.00
#
_symmetry.space_group_name_H-M   'P 1'
#
loop_
_entity.id
_entity.type
_entity.pdbx_description
1 polymer ?
#
loop_
_entity_poly.entity_id
_entity_poly.type
_entity_poly.pdbx_seq_one_letter_code
_entity_poly.pdbx_strand_id
1 'polypeptide(L)'
;MKAFDMVDWGFLLETLATFHFPPKIITWIKACLTTPKFYISFNGELASFFSGKMGFRQGDPMSLYLFVIAMEVLSKILTKRITDSPSFKFHWKCDKIKLSHICFTDDLIMLCHGSPSSALVLKAALDEFSLLFGLFANQAKSNIFTLGLSSTTNQQLINLFGYTKKGGLGIKDLSSWNKVLMIRHLWILIYGTNNLWSYWIKAYHFKGSKL
;
A
#
# COMPACT_ATOMS: atom_id res chain seq x y z
N MET A 1 2.49 -12.46 9.08
CA MET A 1 3.17 -12.60 7.78
C MET A 1 3.26 -11.24 7.12
N LYS A 2 4.43 -10.85 6.59
CA LYS A 2 4.65 -9.52 5.98
C LYS A 2 4.43 -9.62 4.46
N ALA A 3 3.93 -8.56 3.84
CA ALA A 3 3.63 -8.52 2.40
C ALA A 3 4.85 -8.89 1.54
N PHE A 4 6.04 -8.49 1.97
CA PHE A 4 7.29 -8.79 1.27
C PHE A 4 7.57 -10.29 1.12
N ASP A 5 7.04 -11.17 1.96
CA ASP A 5 7.42 -12.60 1.96
C ASP A 5 6.57 -13.46 1.01
N MET A 6 5.52 -12.90 0.39
CA MET A 6 4.49 -13.67 -0.33
C MET A 6 4.47 -13.47 -1.84
N VAL A 7 5.31 -12.57 -2.39
CA VAL A 7 5.24 -12.19 -3.80
C VAL A 7 5.67 -13.33 -4.71
N ASP A 8 4.81 -13.68 -5.66
CA ASP A 8 5.14 -14.61 -6.75
C ASP A 8 6.12 -13.96 -7.75
N TRP A 9 7.29 -14.59 -7.92
CA TRP A 9 8.33 -14.07 -8.81
C TRP A 9 8.01 -14.25 -10.29
N GLY A 10 7.25 -15.28 -10.65
CA GLY A 10 6.87 -15.54 -12.04
C GLY A 10 6.03 -14.40 -12.57
N PHE A 11 4.95 -14.08 -11.85
CA PHE A 11 4.06 -12.98 -12.23
C PHE A 11 4.76 -11.61 -12.21
N LEU A 12 5.67 -11.38 -11.25
CA LEU A 12 6.46 -10.15 -11.20
C LEU A 12 7.36 -10.00 -12.44
N LEU A 13 8.04 -11.06 -12.88
CA LEU A 13 8.91 -11.00 -14.05
C LEU A 13 8.11 -10.81 -15.34
N GLU A 14 6.92 -11.43 -15.45
CA GLU A 14 5.99 -11.19 -16.55
C GLU A 14 5.47 -9.75 -16.57
N THR A 15 5.19 -9.18 -15.39
CA THR A 15 4.81 -7.77 -15.25
C THR A 15 5.91 -6.85 -15.74
N LEU A 16 7.17 -7.11 -15.38
CA LEU A 16 8.32 -6.32 -15.86
C LEU A 16 8.48 -6.40 -17.38
N ALA A 17 8.30 -7.59 -17.97
CA ALA A 17 8.30 -7.76 -19.41
C ALA A 17 7.16 -7.00 -20.08
N THR A 18 5.97 -7.01 -19.48
CA THR A 18 4.78 -6.27 -19.96
C THR A 18 5.00 -4.76 -19.88
N PHE A 19 5.75 -4.27 -18.90
CA PHE A 19 6.19 -2.88 -18.82
C PHE A 19 7.39 -2.55 -19.73
N HIS A 20 7.76 -3.47 -20.62
CA HIS A 20 8.80 -3.28 -21.63
C HIS A 20 10.20 -3.00 -21.03
N PHE A 21 10.48 -3.57 -19.85
CA PHE A 21 11.84 -3.51 -19.31
C PHE A 21 12.81 -4.28 -20.21
N PRO A 22 14.06 -3.79 -20.39
CA PRO A 22 15.07 -4.49 -21.17
C PRO A 22 15.28 -5.93 -20.67
N PRO A 23 15.35 -6.95 -21.56
CA PRO A 23 15.50 -8.36 -21.16
C PRO A 23 16.73 -8.62 -20.27
N LYS A 24 17.82 -7.87 -20.48
CA LYS A 24 19.03 -7.93 -19.65
C LYS A 24 18.73 -7.55 -18.19
N ILE A 25 17.96 -6.49 -17.96
CA ILE A 25 17.58 -6.04 -16.61
C ILE A 25 16.68 -7.07 -15.95
N ILE A 26 15.69 -7.61 -16.67
CA ILE A 26 14.81 -8.67 -16.15
C ILE A 26 15.63 -9.89 -15.72
N THR A 27 16.63 -10.27 -16.53
CA THR A 27 17.54 -11.38 -16.20
C THR A 27 18.35 -11.11 -14.94
N TRP A 28 18.86 -9.89 -14.76
CA TRP A 28 19.56 -9.49 -13.54
C TRP A 28 18.65 -9.50 -12.32
N ILE A 29 17.44 -8.96 -12.43
CA ILE A 29 16.43 -8.99 -11.36
C ILE A 29 16.10 -10.43 -10.98
N LYS A 30 15.88 -11.31 -11.97
CA LYS A 30 15.64 -12.74 -11.74
C LYS A 30 16.81 -13.39 -10.99
N ALA A 31 18.05 -13.09 -11.36
CA ALA A 31 19.22 -13.58 -10.64
C ALA A 31 19.24 -13.07 -9.20
N CYS A 32 19.00 -11.77 -8.97
CA CYS A 32 18.94 -11.20 -7.61
C CYS A 32 17.85 -11.84 -6.74
N LEU A 33 16.71 -12.22 -7.31
CA LEU A 33 15.63 -12.89 -6.58
C LEU A 33 15.93 -14.36 -6.27
N THR A 34 16.55 -15.11 -7.20
CA THR A 34 16.69 -16.58 -7.11
C THR A 34 17.99 -17.07 -6.49
N THR A 35 19.05 -16.27 -6.51
CA THR A 35 20.35 -16.60 -5.92
C THR A 35 20.47 -16.59 -4.39
N PRO A 36 19.64 -15.87 -3.59
CA PRO A 36 19.80 -15.85 -2.14
C PRO A 36 19.59 -17.22 -1.51
N LYS A 37 20.55 -17.63 -0.68
CA LYS A 37 20.46 -18.81 0.19
C LYS A 37 20.22 -18.35 1.62
N PHE A 38 19.18 -18.88 2.25
CA PHE A 38 18.88 -18.60 3.65
C PHE A 38 19.47 -19.70 4.52
N TYR A 39 20.18 -19.31 5.57
CA TYR A 39 20.71 -20.22 6.58
C TYR A 39 19.92 -20.05 7.86
N ILE A 40 19.59 -21.17 8.52
CA ILE A 40 18.95 -21.15 9.84
C ILE A 40 20.07 -21.20 10.88
N SER A 41 20.18 -20.19 11.73
CA SER A 41 21.08 -20.24 12.89
C SER A 41 20.28 -20.69 14.11
N PHE A 42 20.58 -21.86 14.65
CA PHE A 42 19.96 -22.38 15.87
C PHE A 42 21.05 -22.56 16.93
N ASN A 43 20.91 -21.89 18.08
CA ASN A 43 21.86 -21.93 19.20
C ASN A 43 23.33 -21.63 18.84
N GLY A 44 23.56 -20.77 17.83
CA GLY A 44 24.91 -20.38 17.40
C GLY A 44 25.52 -21.28 16.33
N GLU A 45 24.86 -22.38 15.96
CA GLU A 45 25.26 -23.22 14.83
C GLU A 45 24.41 -22.91 13.59
N LEU A 46 25.09 -22.75 12.45
CA LEU A 46 24.46 -22.59 11.14
C LEU A 46 24.00 -23.96 10.63
N ALA A 47 22.69 -24.20 10.65
CA ALA A 47 22.06 -25.35 10.03
C ALA A 47 22.04 -25.23 8.49
N SER A 48 21.57 -26.29 7.84
CA SER A 48 21.49 -26.40 6.38
C SER A 48 20.74 -25.23 5.72
N PHE A 49 21.16 -24.87 4.51
CA PHE A 49 20.56 -23.78 3.75
C PHE A 49 19.28 -24.22 3.03
N PHE A 50 18.34 -23.30 2.88
CA PHE A 50 17.21 -23.43 1.97
C PHE A 50 17.19 -22.27 0.98
N SER A 51 16.72 -22.53 -0.24
CA SER A 51 16.57 -21.51 -1.26
C SER A 51 15.20 -20.84 -1.13
N GLY A 52 15.14 -19.51 -1.29
CA GLY A 52 13.87 -18.80 -1.37
C GLY A 52 13.07 -19.24 -2.60
N LYS A 53 11.76 -19.37 -2.47
CA LYS A 53 10.85 -19.63 -3.60
C LYS A 53 9.94 -18.45 -3.94
N MET A 54 9.74 -17.53 -3.00
CA MET A 54 8.81 -16.39 -3.09
C MET A 54 9.31 -15.25 -2.20
N GLY A 55 8.79 -14.05 -2.46
CA GLY A 55 9.04 -12.88 -1.64
C GLY A 55 10.33 -12.11 -1.93
N PHE A 56 10.42 -10.91 -1.41
CA PHE A 56 11.53 -9.99 -1.57
C PHE A 56 12.51 -10.07 -0.40
N ARG A 57 13.77 -9.74 -0.66
CA ARG A 57 14.79 -9.67 0.37
C ARG A 57 14.54 -8.47 1.28
N GLN A 58 14.37 -8.72 2.58
CA GLN A 58 14.23 -7.65 3.57
C GLN A 58 15.55 -6.87 3.69
N GLY A 59 15.49 -5.54 3.54
CA GLY A 59 16.67 -4.66 3.58
C GLY A 59 17.40 -4.48 2.24
N ASP A 60 16.92 -5.09 1.15
CA ASP A 60 17.41 -4.79 -0.20
C ASP A 60 16.65 -3.59 -0.79
N PRO A 61 17.33 -2.52 -1.22
CA PRO A 61 16.69 -1.36 -1.84
C PRO A 61 15.92 -1.71 -3.12
N MET A 62 16.31 -2.76 -3.86
CA MET A 62 15.57 -3.20 -5.06
C MET A 62 14.17 -3.71 -4.74
N SER A 63 14.01 -4.40 -3.61
CA SER A 63 12.73 -4.93 -3.14
C SER A 63 11.64 -3.86 -3.08
N LEU A 64 12.01 -2.64 -2.67
CA LEU A 64 11.07 -1.53 -2.55
C LEU A 64 10.56 -1.10 -3.93
N TYR A 65 11.44 -0.99 -4.91
CA TYR A 65 11.06 -0.61 -6.28
C TYR A 65 10.20 -1.68 -6.96
N LEU A 66 10.55 -2.96 -6.78
CA LEU A 66 9.75 -4.07 -7.31
C LEU A 66 8.36 -4.11 -6.67
N PHE A 67 8.26 -3.78 -5.38
CA PHE A 67 6.97 -3.66 -4.71
C PHE A 67 6.14 -2.47 -5.24
N VAL A 68 6.77 -1.32 -5.51
CA VAL A 68 6.08 -0.18 -6.14
C VAL A 68 5.51 -0.57 -7.51
N ILE A 69 6.25 -1.34 -8.31
CA ILE A 69 5.78 -1.85 -9.61
C ILE A 69 4.58 -2.79 -9.43
N ALA A 70 4.59 -3.66 -8.42
CA ALA A 70 3.43 -4.49 -8.11
C ALA A 70 2.21 -3.65 -7.72
N MET A 71 2.40 -2.62 -6.88
CA MET A 71 1.31 -1.71 -6.48
C MET A 71 0.77 -0.87 -7.65
N GLU A 72 1.59 -0.54 -8.65
CA GLU A 72 1.15 0.09 -9.90
C GLU A 72 0.18 -0.83 -10.68
N VAL A 73 0.42 -2.14 -10.68
CA VAL A 73 -0.51 -3.10 -11.28
C VAL A 73 -1.83 -3.13 -10.51
N LEU A 74 -1.81 -3.13 -9.17
CA LEU A 74 -3.03 -3.00 -8.38
C LEU A 74 -3.81 -1.72 -8.74
N SER A 75 -3.11 -0.59 -8.89
CA SER A 75 -3.72 0.68 -9.28
C SER A 75 -4.42 0.59 -10.64
N LYS A 76 -3.79 -0.07 -11.61
CA LYS A 76 -4.37 -0.31 -12.94
C LYS A 76 -5.59 -1.22 -12.89
N ILE A 77 -5.54 -2.32 -12.12
CA ILE A 77 -6.68 -3.23 -11.92
C ILE A 77 -7.86 -2.47 -11.30
N LEU A 78 -7.62 -1.71 -10.23
CA LEU A 78 -8.63 -0.89 -9.56
C LEU A 78 -9.27 0.11 -10.54
N THR A 79 -8.45 0.86 -11.27
CA THR A 79 -8.92 1.87 -12.22
C THR A 79 -9.75 1.26 -13.34
N LYS A 80 -9.31 0.11 -13.88
CA LYS A 80 -10.05 -0.63 -14.90
C LYS A 80 -11.41 -1.10 -14.39
N ARG A 81 -11.43 -1.81 -13.25
CA ARG A 81 -12.66 -2.33 -12.62
C ARG A 81 -13.67 -1.21 -12.31
N ILE A 82 -13.19 -0.07 -11.82
CA ILE A 82 -14.02 1.10 -11.54
C ILE A 82 -14.62 1.68 -12.82
N THR A 83 -13.83 1.79 -13.89
CA THR A 83 -14.30 2.34 -15.17
C THR A 83 -15.32 1.41 -15.83
N ASP A 84 -15.11 0.11 -15.74
CA ASP A 84 -15.98 -0.92 -16.32
C ASP A 84 -17.28 -1.12 -15.52
N SER A 85 -17.35 -0.61 -14.29
CA SER A 85 -18.47 -0.82 -13.37
C SER A 85 -19.34 0.44 -13.23
N PRO A 86 -20.48 0.55 -13.93
CA PRO A 86 -21.37 1.73 -13.83
C PRO A 86 -22.01 1.89 -12.44
N SER A 87 -22.02 0.82 -11.64
CA SER A 87 -22.52 0.81 -10.26
C SER A 87 -21.53 1.38 -9.23
N PHE A 88 -20.28 1.63 -9.64
CA PHE A 88 -19.27 2.22 -8.77
C PHE A 88 -19.51 3.72 -8.59
N LYS A 89 -19.50 4.15 -7.34
CA LYS A 89 -19.57 5.57 -6.98
C LYS A 89 -18.38 5.92 -6.10
N PHE A 90 -17.76 7.06 -6.41
CA PHE A 90 -16.70 7.62 -5.59
C PHE A 90 -17.25 8.14 -4.27
N HIS A 91 -16.38 8.23 -3.27
CA HIS A 91 -16.70 8.98 -2.07
C HIS A 91 -16.97 10.45 -2.44
N TRP A 92 -17.98 11.08 -1.83
CA TRP A 92 -18.45 12.43 -2.20
C TRP A 92 -17.35 13.51 -2.19
N LYS A 93 -16.38 13.42 -1.28
CA LYS A 93 -15.21 14.32 -1.25
C LYS A 93 -14.13 14.00 -2.29
N CYS A 94 -14.16 12.81 -2.87
CA CYS A 94 -13.14 12.28 -3.77
C CYS A 94 -13.62 12.21 -5.22
N ASP A 95 -14.93 12.43 -5.47
CA ASP A 95 -15.53 12.28 -6.79
C ASP A 95 -14.98 13.26 -7.83
N LYS A 96 -14.72 14.52 -7.46
CA LYS A 96 -14.17 15.54 -8.38
C LYS A 96 -12.78 15.17 -8.92
N ILE A 97 -11.96 14.52 -8.09
CA ILE A 97 -10.60 14.10 -8.44
C ILE A 97 -10.53 12.62 -8.83
N LYS A 98 -11.68 11.92 -8.84
CA LYS A 98 -11.81 10.48 -9.11
C LYS A 98 -10.83 9.63 -8.30
N LEU A 99 -10.62 10.01 -7.04
CA LEU A 99 -9.70 9.31 -6.14
C LEU A 99 -10.38 8.08 -5.53
N SER A 100 -9.87 6.90 -5.87
CA SER A 100 -10.37 5.62 -5.36
C SER A 100 -9.42 4.92 -4.39
N HIS A 101 -8.12 5.18 -4.47
CA HIS A 101 -7.13 4.55 -3.61
C HIS A 101 -5.87 5.40 -3.46
N ILE A 102 -5.14 5.16 -2.38
CA ILE A 102 -3.83 5.73 -2.08
C ILE A 102 -2.94 4.57 -1.62
N CYS A 103 -1.80 4.41 -2.27
CA CYS A 103 -0.80 3.41 -1.93
C CYS A 103 0.43 4.11 -1.33
N PHE A 104 0.88 3.67 -0.17
CA PHE A 104 2.13 4.12 0.43
C PHE A 104 2.88 2.90 0.96
N THR A 105 3.95 2.50 0.27
CA THR A 105 4.64 1.24 0.53
C THR A 105 3.61 0.11 0.71
N ASP A 106 3.64 -0.61 1.82
CA ASP A 106 2.74 -1.69 2.20
C ASP A 106 1.36 -1.24 2.73
N ASP A 107 1.13 0.06 2.95
CA ASP A 107 -0.15 0.60 3.37
C ASP A 107 -1.03 0.98 2.16
N LEU A 108 -2.26 0.47 2.16
CA LEU A 108 -3.27 0.75 1.14
C LEU A 108 -4.52 1.34 1.79
N ILE A 109 -4.94 2.51 1.30
CA ILE A 109 -6.23 3.11 1.64
C ILE A 109 -7.10 3.07 0.40
N MET A 110 -8.29 2.50 0.49
CA MET A 110 -9.28 2.55 -0.58
C MET A 110 -10.51 3.35 -0.14
N LEU A 111 -11.07 4.10 -1.09
CA LEU A 111 -12.12 5.08 -0.89
C LEU A 111 -13.23 4.81 -1.91
N CYS A 112 -14.45 4.61 -1.44
CA CYS A 112 -15.63 4.50 -2.28
C CYS A 112 -16.85 5.09 -1.56
N HIS A 113 -17.95 5.20 -2.29
CA HIS A 113 -19.25 5.44 -1.70
C HIS A 113 -19.64 4.28 -0.77
N GLY A 114 -20.35 4.55 0.32
CA GLY A 114 -20.76 3.55 1.32
C GLY A 114 -21.82 2.55 0.86
N SER A 115 -21.96 2.34 -0.46
CA SER A 115 -22.85 1.34 -1.05
C SER A 115 -22.12 0.00 -1.19
N PRO A 116 -22.79 -1.13 -0.87
CA PRO A 116 -22.23 -2.47 -1.04
C PRO A 116 -21.74 -2.76 -2.47
N SER A 117 -22.42 -2.21 -3.48
CA SER A 117 -22.03 -2.35 -4.88
C SER A 117 -20.63 -1.80 -5.18
N SER A 118 -20.32 -0.60 -4.66
CA SER A 118 -19.02 0.04 -4.89
C SER A 118 -17.90 -0.65 -4.10
N ALA A 119 -18.21 -1.10 -2.88
CA ALA A 119 -17.29 -1.90 -2.08
C ALA A 119 -16.96 -3.25 -2.73
N LEU A 120 -17.94 -3.90 -3.38
CA LEU A 120 -17.76 -5.16 -4.09
C LEU A 120 -16.78 -5.01 -5.25
N VAL A 121 -16.85 -3.92 -6.01
CA VAL A 121 -15.91 -3.62 -7.11
C VAL A 121 -14.46 -3.55 -6.59
N LEU A 122 -14.24 -2.85 -5.46
CA LEU A 122 -12.90 -2.76 -4.86
C LEU A 122 -12.42 -4.10 -4.33
N LYS A 123 -13.31 -4.87 -3.69
CA LYS A 123 -12.98 -6.21 -3.18
C LYS A 123 -12.60 -7.16 -4.32
N ALA A 124 -13.35 -7.16 -5.42
CA ALA A 124 -13.05 -7.98 -6.59
C ALA A 124 -11.69 -7.61 -7.20
N ALA A 125 -11.35 -6.32 -7.28
CA ALA A 125 -10.04 -5.86 -7.74
C ALA A 125 -8.89 -6.33 -6.82
N LEU A 126 -9.11 -6.27 -5.50
CA LEU A 126 -8.14 -6.79 -4.53
C LEU A 126 -7.96 -8.30 -4.62
N ASP A 127 -9.04 -9.05 -4.79
CA ASP A 127 -9.00 -10.50 -4.90
C ASP A 127 -8.26 -10.93 -6.17
N GLU A 128 -8.54 -10.26 -7.29
CA GLU A 128 -7.80 -10.44 -8.54
C GLU A 128 -6.31 -10.18 -8.35
N PHE A 129 -5.94 -9.05 -7.75
CA PHE A 129 -4.54 -8.74 -7.45
C PHE A 129 -3.89 -9.79 -6.54
N SER A 130 -4.61 -10.23 -5.49
CA SER A 130 -4.11 -11.23 -4.55
C SER A 130 -3.84 -12.57 -5.23
N LEU A 131 -4.70 -12.96 -6.18
CA LEU A 131 -4.51 -14.18 -6.97
C LEU A 131 -3.30 -14.09 -7.91
N LEU A 132 -3.05 -12.93 -8.50
CA LEU A 132 -1.95 -12.72 -9.44
C LEU A 132 -0.58 -12.64 -8.75
N PHE A 133 -0.48 -11.89 -7.65
CA PHE A 133 0.79 -11.65 -6.96
C PHE A 133 1.03 -12.54 -5.74
N GLY A 134 0.04 -13.32 -5.31
CA GLY A 134 0.09 -14.04 -4.03
C GLY A 134 0.04 -13.11 -2.80
N LEU A 135 -0.27 -11.83 -3.00
CA LEU A 135 -0.26 -10.79 -1.98
C LEU A 135 -1.63 -10.61 -1.35
N PHE A 136 -1.83 -11.16 -0.15
CA PHE A 136 -3.10 -11.07 0.56
C PHE A 136 -3.11 -9.94 1.60
N ALA A 137 -4.23 -9.23 1.67
CA ALA A 137 -4.45 -8.24 2.72
C ALA A 137 -4.45 -8.91 4.10
N ASN A 138 -3.73 -8.32 5.05
CA ASN A 138 -3.65 -8.86 6.40
C ASN A 138 -4.95 -8.55 7.18
N GLN A 139 -5.82 -9.54 7.30
CA GLN A 139 -7.12 -9.43 7.94
C GLN A 139 -7.08 -8.90 9.39
N ALA A 140 -5.98 -9.12 10.12
CA ALA A 140 -5.82 -8.66 11.49
C ALA A 140 -5.39 -7.18 11.59
N LYS A 141 -4.80 -6.62 10.52
CA LYS A 141 -4.35 -5.23 10.43
C LYS A 141 -5.28 -4.35 9.59
N SER A 142 -6.00 -4.95 8.66
CA SER A 142 -6.97 -4.26 7.81
C SER A 142 -8.20 -3.85 8.61
N ASN A 143 -8.63 -2.60 8.42
CA ASN A 143 -9.80 -2.04 9.10
C ASN A 143 -10.75 -1.41 8.07
N ILE A 144 -12.04 -1.40 8.39
CA ILE A 144 -13.07 -0.69 7.61
C ILE A 144 -13.59 0.48 8.44
N PHE A 145 -13.61 1.64 7.80
CA PHE A 145 -14.19 2.86 8.36
C PHE A 145 -15.42 3.24 7.55
N THR A 146 -16.56 3.34 8.22
CA THR A 146 -17.81 3.80 7.61
C THR A 146 -18.32 5.04 8.33
N LEU A 147 -18.98 5.94 7.60
CA LEU A 147 -19.51 7.19 8.14
C LEU A 147 -20.96 7.37 7.71
N GLY A 148 -21.86 7.55 8.68
CA GLY A 148 -23.27 7.90 8.40
C GLY A 148 -24.10 6.80 7.71
N LEU A 149 -23.69 5.54 7.80
CA LEU A 149 -24.42 4.39 7.23
C LEU A 149 -25.29 3.69 8.27
N SER A 150 -26.37 3.05 7.82
CA SER A 150 -27.23 2.21 8.66
C SER A 150 -26.46 1.01 9.24
N SER A 151 -26.93 0.49 10.38
CA SER A 151 -26.35 -0.70 11.02
C SER A 151 -26.30 -1.92 10.09
N THR A 152 -27.33 -2.08 9.25
CA THR A 152 -27.45 -3.19 8.28
C THR A 152 -26.42 -3.09 7.17
N THR A 153 -26.28 -1.92 6.52
CA THR A 153 -25.28 -1.71 5.46
C THR A 153 -23.86 -1.84 6.00
N ASN A 154 -23.62 -1.36 7.24
CA ASN A 154 -22.33 -1.56 7.90
C ASN A 154 -21.98 -3.04 8.09
N GLN A 155 -22.94 -3.86 8.53
CA GLN A 155 -22.72 -5.31 8.68
C GLN A 155 -22.46 -5.98 7.32
N GLN A 156 -23.18 -5.59 6.27
CA GLN A 156 -22.94 -6.10 4.92
C GLN A 156 -21.51 -5.80 4.44
N LEU A 157 -21.02 -4.58 4.64
CA LEU A 157 -19.66 -4.19 4.27
C LEU A 157 -18.61 -4.97 5.07
N ILE A 158 -18.83 -5.15 6.38
CA ILE A 158 -17.93 -5.93 7.24
C ILE A 158 -17.86 -7.39 6.77
N ASN A 159 -19.01 -7.99 6.47
CA ASN A 159 -19.09 -9.37 6.00
C ASN A 159 -18.43 -9.56 4.62
N LEU A 160 -18.54 -8.56 3.74
CA LEU A 160 -17.98 -8.60 2.39
C LEU A 160 -16.45 -8.69 2.38
N PHE A 161 -15.78 -7.99 3.29
CA PHE A 161 -14.32 -8.03 3.41
C PHE A 161 -13.81 -9.03 4.45
N GLY A 162 -14.69 -9.47 5.37
CA GLY A 162 -14.34 -10.36 6.47
C GLY A 162 -13.47 -9.71 7.56
N TYR A 163 -13.29 -8.39 7.57
CA TYR A 163 -12.44 -7.72 8.57
C TYR A 163 -13.16 -7.59 9.91
N THR A 164 -12.56 -8.11 10.98
CA THR A 164 -13.20 -8.29 12.30
C THR A 164 -13.27 -7.01 13.15
N LYS A 165 -12.52 -5.96 12.82
CA LYS A 165 -12.53 -4.70 13.58
C LYS A 165 -13.33 -3.61 12.87
N LYS A 166 -14.40 -3.14 13.53
CA LYS A 166 -14.90 -1.78 13.37
C LYS A 166 -13.84 -0.83 13.94
N GLY A 167 -13.00 -0.29 13.08
CA GLY A 167 -12.20 0.88 13.45
C GLY A 167 -13.12 2.10 13.47
N GLY A 168 -13.19 2.81 14.58
CA GLY A 168 -13.40 4.25 14.50
C GLY A 168 -12.03 4.86 14.27
N LEU A 169 -11.89 5.83 13.35
CA LEU A 169 -10.62 6.57 13.24
C LEU A 169 -10.22 7.25 14.56
N GLY A 170 -11.13 7.32 15.55
CA GLY A 170 -10.95 8.08 16.79
C GLY A 170 -10.97 9.60 16.55
N ILE A 171 -11.19 10.00 15.30
CA ILE A 171 -11.21 11.39 14.85
C ILE A 171 -12.63 11.92 15.06
N LYS A 172 -12.83 12.67 16.15
CA LYS A 172 -14.09 13.36 16.45
C LYS A 172 -14.40 14.47 15.42
N ASP A 173 -13.36 15.13 14.89
CA ASP A 173 -13.47 16.14 13.86
C ASP A 173 -12.26 16.10 12.91
N LEU A 174 -12.54 15.82 11.63
CA LEU A 174 -11.53 15.74 10.56
C LEU A 174 -10.85 17.10 10.31
N SER A 175 -11.57 18.22 10.50
CA SER A 175 -11.04 19.57 10.30
C SER A 175 -10.01 19.90 11.37
N SER A 176 -10.35 19.68 12.64
CA SER A 176 -9.42 19.82 13.76
C SER A 176 -8.22 18.89 13.64
N TRP A 177 -8.42 17.64 13.22
CA TRP A 177 -7.32 16.70 13.02
C TRP A 177 -6.40 17.11 11.86
N ASN A 178 -6.93 17.56 10.72
CA ASN A 178 -6.10 18.11 9.65
C ASN A 178 -5.31 19.33 10.11
N LYS A 179 -5.93 20.24 10.87
CA LYS A 179 -5.21 21.40 11.44
C LYS A 179 -4.09 20.96 12.38
N VAL A 180 -4.35 20.01 13.28
CA VAL A 180 -3.35 19.48 14.21
C VAL A 180 -2.23 18.77 13.46
N LEU A 181 -2.52 17.97 12.43
CA LEU A 181 -1.53 17.31 11.60
C LEU A 181 -0.68 18.32 10.82
N MET A 182 -1.28 19.36 10.26
CA MET A 182 -0.58 20.46 9.59
C MET A 182 0.32 21.22 10.56
N ILE A 183 -0.16 21.54 11.76
CA ILE A 183 0.63 22.22 12.81
C ILE A 183 1.78 21.33 13.27
N ARG A 184 1.54 20.03 13.48
CA ARG A 184 2.58 19.06 13.80
C ARG A 184 3.60 18.95 12.66
N HIS A 185 3.16 18.97 11.40
CA HIS A 185 4.05 18.93 10.26
C HIS A 185 4.91 20.18 10.18
N LEU A 186 4.33 21.37 10.36
CA LEU A 186 5.05 22.65 10.47
C LEU A 186 6.03 22.64 11.64
N TRP A 187 5.63 22.11 12.79
CA TRP A 187 6.49 21.97 13.96
C TRP A 187 7.68 21.05 13.69
N ILE A 188 7.46 19.90 13.05
CA ILE A 188 8.56 19.00 12.61
C ILE A 188 9.47 19.72 11.61
N LEU A 189 8.92 20.57 10.76
CA LEU A 189 9.66 21.28 9.74
C LEU A 189 10.53 22.40 10.33
N ILE A 190 10.02 23.10 11.36
CA ILE A 190 10.70 24.21 12.04
C ILE A 190 11.65 23.71 13.13
N TYR A 191 11.26 22.70 13.91
CA TYR A 191 11.99 22.24 15.09
C TYR A 191 12.56 20.82 14.98
N GLY A 192 12.14 20.02 14.00
CA GLY A 192 12.68 18.68 13.77
C GLY A 192 14.12 18.76 13.23
N THR A 193 15.05 18.15 13.97
CA THR A 193 16.50 18.30 13.76
C THR A 193 17.13 17.23 12.86
N ASN A 194 16.39 16.20 12.43
CA ASN A 194 16.98 14.99 11.84
C ASN A 194 16.44 14.55 10.46
N ASN A 195 15.85 15.44 9.67
CA ASN A 195 15.45 15.07 8.29
C ASN A 195 15.97 16.08 7.25
N LEU A 196 16.40 15.55 6.10
CA LEU A 196 17.03 16.30 5.01
C LEU A 196 16.13 17.46 4.52
N TRP A 197 14.81 17.25 4.57
CA TRP A 197 13.80 18.24 4.20
C TRP A 197 13.74 19.43 5.16
N SER A 198 13.86 19.25 6.48
CA SER A 198 13.89 20.40 7.40
C SER A 198 15.15 21.24 7.22
N TYR A 199 16.29 20.60 6.96
CA TYR A 199 17.54 21.30 6.62
C TYR A 199 17.42 22.10 5.33
N TRP A 200 16.90 21.50 4.26
CA TRP A 200 16.73 22.17 2.98
C TRP A 200 15.80 23.39 3.10
N ILE A 201 14.66 23.25 3.78
CA ILE A 201 13.70 24.35 3.92
C ILE A 201 14.25 25.46 4.83
N LYS A 202 14.96 25.13 5.92
CA LYS A 202 15.68 26.13 6.74
C LYS A 202 16.75 26.87 5.94
N ALA A 203 17.49 26.15 5.10
CA ALA A 203 18.55 26.73 4.29
C ALA A 203 18.04 27.61 3.15
N TYR A 204 16.91 27.27 2.52
CA TYR A 204 16.42 27.98 1.32
C TYR A 204 15.28 28.96 1.59
N HIS A 205 14.33 28.65 2.48
CA HIS A 205 13.17 29.51 2.75
C HIS A 205 13.37 30.46 3.93
N PHE A 206 14.09 30.04 4.98
CA PHE A 206 14.28 30.86 6.19
C PHE A 206 15.55 31.73 6.16
N LYS A 207 16.41 31.60 5.14
CA LYS A 207 17.61 32.45 4.96
C LYS A 207 17.33 33.93 4.68
N GLY A 208 16.07 34.32 4.45
CA GLY A 208 15.66 35.71 4.22
C GLY A 208 15.10 36.44 5.45
N SER A 209 14.76 35.73 6.52
CA SER A 209 14.17 36.31 7.74
C SER A 209 15.18 36.21 8.87
N LYS A 210 15.95 37.29 9.09
CA LYS A 210 16.67 37.51 10.34
C LYS A 210 15.64 37.54 11.47
N LEU A 211 15.77 36.62 12.44
CA LEU A 211 15.25 36.81 13.80
C LEU A 211 16.05 37.90 14.49
#